data_AF-A0A3G3IJQ6-F1
#
_entry.id   AF-A0A3G3IJQ6-F1
#
_cell.length_a   1.000
_cell.length_b   1.000
_cell.length_c   1.000
_cell.angle_alpha   90.00
_cell.angle_beta   90.00
_cell.angle_gamma   90.00
#
_symmetry.space_group_name_H-M   'P 1'
#
loop_
_entity.id
_entity.type
_entity.pdbx_description
1 polymer ?
#
loop_
_entity_poly.entity_id
_entity_poly.type
_entity_poly.pdbx_seq_one_letter_code
_entity_poly.pdbx_strand_id
1 'polypeptide(L)'
;MLNFEEKLKIFVGILNAKEVSYGDSFNDSIITYAENYEFVFLKKLRSTEDIEKWINMLKHRIIMHEEDLINDIVDDYIDYTLSDNYVNNFCQVK
;
A
#
# COMPACT_ATOMS: atom_id res chain seq x y z
N MET A 1 18.44 1.19 -6.77
CA MET A 1 17.03 1.48 -7.07
C MET A 1 16.37 0.14 -7.28
N LEU A 2 15.31 -0.17 -6.52
CA LEU A 2 14.69 -1.49 -6.59
C LEU A 2 13.99 -1.66 -7.94
N ASN A 3 14.13 -2.84 -8.55
CA ASN A 3 13.36 -3.22 -9.73
C ASN A 3 11.94 -3.64 -9.31
N PHE A 4 11.04 -3.81 -10.29
CA PHE A 4 9.64 -4.12 -9.99
C PHE A 4 9.43 -5.44 -9.24
N GLU A 5 10.18 -6.49 -9.61
CA GLU A 5 10.10 -7.81 -8.98
C GLU A 5 10.56 -7.76 -7.51
N GLU A 6 11.63 -7.02 -7.22
CA GLU A 6 12.09 -6.78 -5.85
C GLU A 6 11.03 -6.06 -5.02
N LYS A 7 10.39 -5.01 -5.57
CA LYS A 7 9.32 -4.29 -4.88
C LYS A 7 8.11 -5.17 -4.62
N LEU A 8 7.71 -5.98 -5.59
CA LEU A 8 6.60 -6.91 -5.45
C LEU A 8 6.90 -7.95 -4.36
N LYS A 9 8.10 -8.52 -4.37
CA LYS A 9 8.54 -9.47 -3.35
C LYS A 9 8.54 -8.86 -1.95
N ILE A 10 9.00 -7.62 -1.80
CA ILE A 10 8.97 -6.89 -0.53
C ILE A 10 7.52 -6.64 -0.09
N PHE A 11 6.68 -6.10 -0.98
CA PHE A 11 5.29 -5.79 -0.70
C PHE A 11 4.50 -7.02 -0.21
N VAL A 12 4.55 -8.10 -0.99
CA VAL A 12 3.91 -9.37 -0.64
C VAL A 12 4.54 -9.98 0.61
N GLY A 13 5.86 -9.86 0.78
CA GLY A 13 6.57 -10.34 1.97
C GLY A 13 6.13 -9.65 3.26
N ILE A 14 5.86 -8.35 3.21
CA ILE A 14 5.35 -7.57 4.35
C ILE A 14 3.92 -8.00 4.69
N LEU A 15 3.06 -8.16 3.70
CA LEU A 15 1.65 -8.52 3.92
C LEU A 15 1.46 -10.00 4.30
N ASN A 16 2.33 -10.89 3.86
CA ASN A 16 2.33 -12.29 4.28
C ASN A 16 3.09 -12.53 5.60
N ALA A 17 3.68 -11.50 6.20
CA ALA A 17 4.27 -11.62 7.52
C ALA A 17 3.16 -11.99 8.53
N LYS A 18 3.50 -12.87 9.47
CA LYS A 18 2.55 -13.38 10.47
C LYS A 18 1.82 -12.23 11.15
N GLU A 19 0.50 -12.31 11.25
CA GLU A 19 -0.33 -11.28 11.89
C GLU A 19 0.15 -10.98 13.32
N VAL A 20 0.41 -9.71 13.60
CA VAL A 20 0.80 -9.23 14.94
C VAL A 20 -0.19 -8.17 15.45
N SER A 21 -0.99 -7.57 14.57
CA SER A 21 -1.86 -6.43 14.86
C SER A 21 -3.23 -6.53 14.18
N TYR A 22 -4.20 -5.73 14.66
CA TYR A 22 -5.52 -5.62 14.03
C TYR A 22 -5.44 -5.24 12.55
N GLY A 23 -4.52 -4.34 12.19
CA GLY A 23 -4.30 -3.92 10.81
C GLY A 23 -3.79 -5.01 9.88
N ASP A 24 -3.30 -6.13 10.42
CA ASP A 24 -2.85 -7.27 9.62
C ASP A 24 -4.01 -8.14 9.14
N SER A 25 -5.18 -8.05 9.79
CA SER A 25 -6.40 -8.76 9.33
C SER A 25 -6.87 -8.32 7.94
N PHE A 26 -6.38 -7.17 7.46
CA PHE A 26 -6.68 -6.62 6.14
C PHE A 26 -5.65 -7.02 5.06
N ASN A 27 -4.57 -7.74 5.41
CA ASN A 27 -3.47 -8.03 4.49
C ASN A 27 -3.92 -8.77 3.23
N ASP A 28 -4.70 -9.85 3.38
CA ASP A 28 -5.19 -10.64 2.26
C ASP A 28 -6.09 -9.81 1.32
N SER A 29 -6.90 -8.92 1.91
CA SER A 29 -7.73 -7.99 1.14
C SER A 29 -6.85 -7.03 0.34
N ILE A 30 -5.87 -6.40 0.98
CA ILE A 30 -4.94 -5.48 0.32
C ILE A 30 -4.20 -6.18 -0.83
N ILE A 31 -3.73 -7.43 -0.65
CA ILE A 31 -3.08 -8.21 -1.71
C ILE A 31 -4.05 -8.43 -2.86
N THR A 32 -5.25 -8.93 -2.58
CA THR A 32 -6.28 -9.25 -3.60
C THR A 32 -6.63 -8.02 -4.43
N TYR A 33 -6.80 -6.86 -3.79
CA TYR A 33 -7.07 -5.62 -4.53
C TYR A 33 -5.85 -5.14 -5.31
N ALA A 34 -4.64 -5.22 -4.73
CA ALA A 34 -3.41 -4.86 -5.43
C ALA A 34 -3.19 -5.71 -6.71
N GLU A 35 -3.61 -6.98 -6.71
CA GLU A 35 -3.59 -7.86 -7.88
C GLU A 35 -4.49 -7.35 -9.02
N ASN A 36 -5.67 -6.81 -8.70
CA ASN A 36 -6.58 -6.23 -9.70
C ASN A 36 -5.96 -5.03 -10.43
N TYR A 37 -5.03 -4.32 -9.78
CA TYR A 37 -4.26 -3.23 -10.36
C TYR A 37 -2.92 -3.70 -10.94
N GLU A 38 -2.66 -5.00 -11.04
CA GLU A 38 -1.38 -5.56 -11.50
C GLU A 38 -0.17 -4.95 -10.76
N PHE A 39 -0.38 -4.52 -9.50
CA PHE A 39 0.59 -3.83 -8.66
C PHE A 39 1.24 -2.59 -9.31
N VAL A 40 0.61 -1.93 -10.28
CA VAL A 40 1.24 -0.83 -11.04
C VAL A 40 1.71 0.34 -10.18
N PHE A 41 1.08 0.57 -9.02
CA PHE A 41 1.43 1.62 -8.07
C PHE A 41 2.84 1.44 -7.48
N LEU A 42 3.37 0.22 -7.41
CA LEU A 42 4.75 -0.05 -6.96
C LEU A 42 5.81 0.67 -7.81
N LYS A 43 5.49 1.03 -9.06
CA LYS A 43 6.39 1.80 -9.92
C LYS A 43 6.73 3.18 -9.31
N LYS A 44 5.83 3.76 -8.51
CA LYS A 44 6.00 5.07 -7.88
C LYS A 44 6.80 5.03 -6.57
N LEU A 45 6.90 3.87 -5.93
CA LEU A 45 7.63 3.66 -4.66
C LEU A 45 9.11 3.41 -4.94
N ARG A 46 10.05 4.05 -4.22
CA ARG A 46 11.47 4.05 -4.62
C ARG A 46 12.35 3.11 -3.81
N SER A 47 11.99 2.88 -2.55
CA SER A 47 12.76 2.04 -1.62
C SER A 47 11.87 1.11 -0.80
N THR A 48 12.49 0.22 -0.04
CA THR A 48 11.80 -0.64 0.92
C THR A 48 11.02 0.18 1.95
N GLU A 49 11.63 1.25 2.47
CA GLU A 49 11.00 2.13 3.46
C GLU A 49 9.77 2.86 2.88
N ASP A 50 9.79 3.22 1.59
CA ASP A 50 8.61 3.80 0.93
C ASP A 50 7.46 2.79 0.88
N ILE A 51 7.75 1.51 0.60
CA ILE A 51 6.75 0.44 0.54
C ILE A 51 6.15 0.19 1.92
N GLU A 52 7.00 0.09 2.95
CA GLU A 52 6.56 -0.09 4.33
C GLU A 52 5.68 1.07 4.79
N LYS A 53 6.11 2.31 4.53
CA LYS A 53 5.32 3.51 4.85
C LYS A 53 3.98 3.51 4.12
N TRP A 54 3.97 3.16 2.83
CA TRP A 54 2.75 3.09 2.03
C TRP A 54 1.76 2.08 2.62
N ILE A 55 2.21 0.86 2.93
CA ILE A 55 1.38 -0.19 3.53
C ILE A 55 0.83 0.26 4.89
N ASN A 56 1.67 0.83 5.74
CA ASN A 56 1.26 1.29 7.07
C ASN A 56 0.23 2.43 6.99
N MET A 57 0.41 3.36 6.06
CA MET A 57 -0.54 4.44 5.83
C MET A 57 -1.88 3.92 5.28
N LEU A 58 -1.86 2.94 4.38
CA LEU A 58 -3.08 2.28 3.91
C LEU A 58 -3.81 1.59 5.05
N LYS A 59 -3.12 0.77 5.84
CA LYS A 59 -3.71 0.10 7.02
C LYS A 59 -4.29 1.09 8.00
N HIS A 60 -3.59 2.18 8.27
CA HIS A 60 -4.09 3.24 9.14
C HIS A 60 -5.37 3.88 8.59
N ARG A 61 -5.43 4.15 7.27
CA ARG A 61 -6.66 4.65 6.63
C ARG A 61 -7.80 3.67 6.75
N ILE A 62 -7.58 2.39 6.49
CA ILE A 62 -8.61 1.35 6.65
C ILE A 62 -9.15 1.33 8.07
N ILE A 63 -8.28 1.37 9.09
CA ILE A 63 -8.69 1.39 10.50
C ILE A 63 -9.46 2.67 10.83
N MET A 64 -9.04 3.83 10.32
CA MET A 64 -9.71 5.11 10.57
C MET A 64 -11.08 5.23 9.90
N HIS A 65 -11.30 4.47 8.82
CA HIS A 65 -12.49 4.47 8.00
C HIS A 65 -13.19 3.10 8.05
N GLU A 66 -13.21 2.45 9.22
CA GLU A 66 -13.75 1.09 9.39
C GLU A 66 -15.23 0.95 9.01
N GLU A 67 -15.98 2.07 8.97
CA GLU A 67 -17.38 2.10 8.51
C GLU A 67 -17.51 2.07 6.98
N ASP A 68 -16.45 2.44 6.25
CA ASP A 68 -16.40 2.43 4.79
C ASP A 68 -16.00 1.04 4.26
N LEU A 69 -16.34 0.74 3.00
CA LEU A 69 -15.96 -0.52 2.41
C LEU A 69 -14.44 -0.53 2.11
N ILE A 70 -13.74 -1.57 2.57
CA ILE A 70 -12.27 -1.68 2.44
C ILE A 70 -11.82 -1.55 0.98
N ASN A 71 -12.59 -2.10 0.02
CA ASN A 71 -12.28 -1.98 -1.40
C ASN A 71 -12.22 -0.51 -1.83
N ASP A 72 -13.20 0.31 -1.45
CA ASP A 72 -13.25 1.71 -1.85
C ASP A 72 -12.04 2.47 -1.29
N ILE A 73 -11.66 2.19 -0.05
CA ILE A 73 -10.48 2.79 0.60
C ILE A 73 -9.18 2.40 -0.12
N VAL A 74 -9.02 1.12 -0.47
CA VAL A 74 -7.82 0.60 -1.14
C VAL A 74 -7.73 1.15 -2.57
N ASP A 75 -8.83 1.14 -3.30
CA ASP A 75 -8.94 1.66 -4.67
C ASP A 75 -8.58 3.14 -4.71
N ASP A 76 -9.20 3.96 -3.86
CA ASP A 76 -8.91 5.40 -3.73
C ASP A 76 -7.43 5.65 -3.40
N TYR A 77 -6.83 4.82 -2.55
CA TYR A 77 -5.45 4.98 -2.14
C TYR A 77 -4.45 4.58 -3.25
N ILE A 78 -4.76 3.53 -4.01
CA ILE A 78 -3.99 3.13 -5.19
C ILE A 78 -4.09 4.21 -6.28
N ASP A 79 -5.29 4.70 -6.57
CA ASP A 79 -5.52 5.76 -7.55
C ASP A 79 -4.82 7.07 -7.15
N TYR A 80 -4.89 7.45 -5.87
CA TYR A 80 -4.12 8.57 -5.33
C TYR A 80 -2.62 8.38 -5.58
N THR A 81 -2.10 7.18 -5.39
CA THR A 81 -0.67 6.85 -5.58
C THR A 81 -0.25 6.93 -7.05
N LEU A 82 -1.15 6.55 -7.96
CA LEU A 82 -0.91 6.64 -9.40
C LEU A 82 -1.00 8.08 -9.91
N SER A 83 -1.76 8.94 -9.24
CA SER A 83 -1.90 10.35 -9.59
C SER A 83 -0.56 11.10 -9.54
N ASP A 84 -0.43 12.13 -10.37
CA ASP A 84 0.75 13.00 -10.37
C ASP A 84 0.93 13.79 -9.06
N ASN A 85 -0.11 13.85 -8.22
CA ASN A 85 -0.10 14.54 -6.93
C ASN A 85 0.63 13.76 -5.83
N TYR A 86 0.85 12.45 -5.99
CA TYR A 86 1.52 11.63 -4.98
C TYR A 86 2.96 12.11 -4.71
N VAL A 87 3.69 12.44 -5.77
CA VAL A 87 5.12 12.84 -5.70
C VAL A 87 5.31 14.13 -4.89
N ASN A 88 4.33 15.03 -4.90
CA ASN A 88 4.42 16.33 -4.25
C ASN A 88 4.16 16.28 -2.73
N ASN A 89 3.37 15.30 -2.25
CA ASN A 89 2.97 15.21 -0.85
C ASN A 89 3.76 14.15 -0.06
N PHE A 90 4.19 13.05 -0.68
CA PHE A 90 4.92 11.98 0.01
C PHE A 90 6.32 12.43 0.48
N CYS A 91 6.90 13.46 -0.16
CA CYS A 91 8.21 14.04 0.21
C CYS A 91 8.14 15.17 1.26
N GLN A 92 6.96 15.58 1.75
CA GLN A 92 6.85 16.70 2.70
C GLN A 92 6.79 16.30 4.18
N VAL A 93 6.77 15.01 4.50
CA VAL A 93 6.88 14.56 5.89
C VAL A 93 8.37 14.52 6.27
N LYS A 94 8.89 15.69 6.69
CA LYS A 94 10.17 15.84 7.39
C LYS A 94 9.99 15.67 8.89
#